data_AF-A0A2S6I879-F1
#
_entry.id   AF-A0A2S6I879-F1
#
_cell.length_a   1.000
_cell.length_b   1.000
_cell.length_c   1.000
_cell.angle_alpha   90.00
_cell.angle_beta   90.00
_cell.angle_gamma   90.00
#
_symmetry.space_group_name_H-M   'P 1'
#
loop_
_entity.id
_entity.type
_entity.pdbx_description
1 polymer ?
#
loop_
_entity_poly.entity_id
_entity_poly.type
_entity_poly.pdbx_seq_one_letter_code
_entity_poly.pdbx_strand_id
1 'polypeptide(L)'
;MQDGRRLAELRRYATELAPDYRAWVDEHDYPPDHATLHFHRSLIGWYEAVLLPEDPYTGAAFHFVTTIAAVYFADGQVSTHRFPMGNGPLDHLPKPVQLDASGQRLLLRLKEAGDCQQLLLLADYHRMESAALARALDLEPDDELDDRLLSCRDAVTEGDPEMARRYPAAITLAGRQDLMRTLAREAPAPEPIPAPAPAANKESVQLRPRYRIKLPSLSTGLLLAAVLCGVLGWLAYDTFGGSAPGDLYARAFEPYPNIFADTPPQTDAERDLERILYYYDRGDYRTGYDELLPTAPAYPASPLYLGVSALALDDPARAREWFAQLPPDSPYLAPAAWYDALALLALNRRPEAEDALQRIANTDGHPYRAAARELLADL
;
A
#
# COMPACT_ATOMS: atom_id res chain seq x y z
N MET A 1 -32.21 -2.58 -9.47
CA MET A 1 -32.13 -2.33 -10.92
C MET A 1 -30.91 -1.50 -11.24
N GLN A 2 -29.74 -2.12 -11.25
CA GLN A 2 -28.48 -1.50 -11.65
C GLN A 2 -27.92 -2.22 -12.89
N ASP A 3 -28.54 -1.94 -14.03
CA ASP A 3 -28.21 -2.48 -15.35
C ASP A 3 -26.87 -1.93 -15.87
N GLY A 4 -25.72 -2.33 -15.33
CA GLY A 4 -24.38 -1.94 -15.82
C GLY A 4 -24.07 -0.43 -15.89
N ARG A 5 -25.07 0.41 -15.58
CA ARG A 5 -25.06 1.86 -15.76
C ARG A 5 -24.02 2.50 -14.86
N ARG A 6 -23.87 2.01 -13.64
CA ARG A 6 -22.86 2.50 -12.70
C ARG A 6 -21.44 2.23 -13.22
N LEU A 7 -21.22 1.08 -13.86
CA LEU A 7 -19.93 0.75 -14.46
C LEU A 7 -19.64 1.65 -15.68
N ALA A 8 -20.66 1.92 -16.51
CA ALA A 8 -20.54 2.90 -17.59
C ALA A 8 -20.29 4.32 -17.08
N GLU A 9 -20.98 4.74 -16.00
CA GLU A 9 -20.77 6.02 -15.33
C GLU A 9 -19.36 6.14 -14.77
N LEU A 10 -18.81 5.09 -14.15
CA LEU A 10 -17.43 5.03 -13.67
C LEU A 10 -16.44 5.33 -14.79
N ARG A 11 -16.55 4.61 -15.92
CA ARG A 11 -15.65 4.79 -17.08
C ARG A 11 -15.76 6.19 -17.66
N ARG A 12 -17.00 6.70 -17.79
CA ARG A 12 -17.24 8.07 -18.24
C ARG A 12 -16.58 9.10 -17.32
N TYR A 13 -16.75 8.95 -16.01
CA TYR A 13 -16.14 9.85 -15.02
C TYR A 13 -14.62 9.77 -14.99
N ALA A 14 -14.02 8.62 -15.29
CA ALA A 14 -12.58 8.51 -15.44
C ALA A 14 -12.04 9.46 -16.53
N THR A 15 -12.77 9.59 -17.64
CA THR A 15 -12.42 10.50 -18.74
C THR A 15 -12.81 11.95 -18.45
N GLU A 16 -14.07 12.17 -18.03
CA GLU A 16 -14.63 13.52 -17.87
C GLU A 16 -14.01 14.29 -16.70
N LEU A 17 -13.71 13.63 -15.57
CA LEU A 17 -13.22 14.30 -14.37
C LEU A 17 -11.69 14.43 -14.31
N ALA A 18 -10.94 13.71 -15.17
CA ALA A 18 -9.49 13.70 -15.11
C ALA A 18 -8.84 15.09 -15.31
N PRO A 19 -9.28 15.95 -16.26
CA PRO A 19 -8.73 17.30 -16.39
C PRO A 19 -8.96 18.18 -15.17
N ASP A 20 -10.19 18.21 -14.64
CA ASP A 20 -10.55 18.99 -13.46
C ASP A 20 -9.82 18.49 -12.21
N TYR A 21 -9.62 17.17 -12.11
CA TYR A 21 -8.89 16.57 -11.00
C TYR A 21 -7.40 16.98 -11.04
N ARG A 22 -6.76 17.00 -12.21
CA ARG A 22 -5.38 17.48 -12.34
C ARG A 22 -5.26 18.95 -11.96
N ALA A 23 -6.18 19.80 -12.41
CA ALA A 23 -6.21 21.20 -12.01
C ALA A 23 -6.38 21.36 -10.48
N TRP A 24 -7.21 20.52 -9.86
CA TRP A 24 -7.37 20.50 -8.41
C TRP A 24 -6.08 20.04 -7.68
N VAL A 25 -5.38 19.03 -8.20
CA VAL A 25 -4.06 18.59 -7.67
C VAL A 25 -3.06 19.74 -7.72
N ASP A 26 -2.97 20.44 -8.85
CA ASP A 26 -2.07 21.58 -9.03
C ASP A 26 -2.43 22.75 -8.10
N GLU A 27 -3.72 23.05 -7.91
CA GLU A 27 -4.19 24.11 -7.00
C GLU A 27 -3.79 23.87 -5.53
N HIS A 28 -3.65 22.61 -5.12
CA HIS A 28 -3.36 22.22 -3.75
C HIS A 28 -1.88 21.85 -3.52
N ASP A 29 -1.01 22.08 -4.51
CA ASP A 29 0.41 21.72 -4.48
C ASP A 29 0.65 20.22 -4.14
N TYR A 30 -0.25 19.32 -4.57
CA TYR A 30 -0.07 17.89 -4.34
C TYR A 30 0.96 17.27 -5.31
N PRO A 31 1.70 16.22 -4.90
CA PRO A 31 2.69 15.58 -5.77
C PRO A 31 2.04 14.96 -7.03
N PRO A 32 2.44 15.36 -8.25
CA PRO A 32 1.81 14.90 -9.49
C PRO A 32 2.00 13.40 -9.74
N ASP A 33 3.10 12.82 -9.23
CA ASP A 33 3.46 11.42 -9.45
C ASP A 33 2.44 10.42 -8.87
N HIS A 34 1.69 10.82 -7.84
CA HIS A 34 0.66 9.98 -7.21
C HIS A 34 -0.76 10.36 -7.65
N ALA A 35 -0.92 11.45 -8.42
CA ALA A 35 -2.22 12.02 -8.76
C ALA A 35 -3.12 11.01 -9.48
N THR A 36 -2.61 10.36 -10.52
CA THR A 36 -3.38 9.37 -11.30
C THR A 36 -3.80 8.16 -10.45
N LEU A 37 -2.89 7.66 -9.60
CA LEU A 37 -3.19 6.54 -8.72
C LEU A 37 -4.29 6.90 -7.72
N HIS A 38 -4.17 8.04 -7.04
CA HIS A 38 -5.17 8.52 -6.08
C HIS A 38 -6.50 8.85 -6.76
N PHE A 39 -6.48 9.36 -7.99
CA PHE A 39 -7.68 9.56 -8.79
C PHE A 39 -8.43 8.24 -9.01
N HIS A 40 -7.74 7.22 -9.54
CA HIS A 40 -8.35 5.91 -9.80
C HIS A 40 -8.87 5.25 -8.52
N ARG A 41 -8.09 5.27 -7.43
CA ARG A 41 -8.51 4.71 -6.13
C ARG A 41 -9.74 5.42 -5.58
N SER A 42 -9.81 6.75 -5.71
CA SER A 42 -10.94 7.54 -5.23
C SER A 42 -12.18 7.33 -6.10
N LEU A 43 -12.00 7.13 -7.40
CA LEU A 43 -13.09 6.85 -8.34
C LEU A 43 -13.68 5.45 -8.14
N ILE A 44 -12.84 4.44 -7.87
CA ILE A 44 -13.28 3.11 -7.44
C ILE A 44 -14.03 3.21 -6.12
N GLY A 45 -13.54 4.02 -5.18
CA GLY A 45 -14.24 4.26 -3.93
C GLY A 45 -15.61 4.90 -4.10
N TRP A 46 -15.73 5.87 -5.01
CA TRP A 46 -17.02 6.46 -5.38
C TRP A 46 -17.95 5.38 -5.94
N TYR A 47 -17.44 4.54 -6.83
CA TYR A 47 -18.21 3.45 -7.43
C TYR A 47 -18.75 2.48 -6.36
N GLU A 48 -17.91 2.02 -5.43
CA GLU A 48 -18.38 1.16 -4.34
C GLU A 48 -19.38 1.87 -3.42
N ALA A 49 -19.18 3.16 -3.14
CA ALA A 49 -20.07 3.96 -2.32
C ALA A 49 -21.47 4.10 -2.92
N VAL A 50 -21.60 4.23 -4.26
CA VAL A 50 -22.91 4.30 -4.93
C VAL A 50 -23.58 2.92 -5.07
N LEU A 51 -22.85 1.83 -4.86
CA LEU A 51 -23.38 0.46 -4.86
C LEU A 51 -23.92 0.01 -3.49
N LEU A 52 -23.67 0.76 -2.40
CA LEU A 52 -24.12 0.37 -1.07
C LEU A 52 -25.66 0.24 -1.01
N PRO A 53 -26.20 -0.84 -0.40
CA PRO A 53 -27.62 -1.12 -0.47
C PRO A 53 -28.44 -0.30 0.53
N GLU A 54 -27.89 -0.03 1.71
CA GLU A 54 -28.60 0.66 2.81
C GLU A 54 -28.42 2.17 2.75
N ASP A 55 -27.21 2.63 2.40
CA ASP A 55 -26.86 4.05 2.36
C ASP A 55 -25.93 4.34 1.18
N PRO A 56 -26.46 4.36 -0.06
CA PRO A 56 -25.66 4.70 -1.22
C PRO A 56 -25.27 6.18 -1.18
N TYR A 57 -24.01 6.48 -1.52
CA TYR A 57 -23.59 7.86 -1.72
C TYR A 57 -24.38 8.49 -2.88
N THR A 58 -24.98 9.65 -2.64
CA THR A 58 -25.81 10.36 -3.65
C THR A 58 -25.22 11.72 -4.06
N GLY A 59 -24.10 12.12 -3.47
CA GLY A 59 -23.44 13.38 -3.77
C GLY A 59 -22.71 13.39 -5.12
N ALA A 60 -22.13 14.53 -5.47
CA ALA A 60 -21.37 14.68 -6.71
C ALA A 60 -20.11 13.79 -6.71
N ALA A 61 -19.85 13.13 -7.84
CA ALA A 61 -18.68 12.25 -8.01
C ALA A 61 -17.36 13.02 -7.84
N PHE A 62 -17.24 14.21 -8.44
CA PHE A 62 -16.04 15.03 -8.32
C PHE A 62 -15.74 15.40 -6.85
N HIS A 63 -16.76 15.82 -6.09
CA HIS A 63 -16.61 16.11 -4.66
C HIS A 63 -16.17 14.88 -3.86
N PHE A 64 -16.70 13.69 -4.19
CA PHE A 64 -16.23 12.46 -3.56
C PHE A 64 -14.76 12.19 -3.87
N VAL A 65 -14.41 12.22 -5.16
CA VAL A 65 -13.08 11.90 -5.66
C VAL A 65 -12.02 12.80 -5.03
N THR A 66 -12.23 14.12 -5.02
CA THR A 66 -11.26 15.06 -4.42
C THR A 66 -11.18 14.94 -2.91
N THR A 67 -12.30 14.71 -2.22
CA THR A 67 -12.31 14.49 -0.76
C THR A 67 -11.51 13.24 -0.38
N ILE A 68 -11.73 12.12 -1.06
CA ILE A 68 -11.01 10.87 -0.78
C ILE A 68 -9.53 10.97 -1.22
N ALA A 69 -9.24 11.61 -2.35
CA ALA A 69 -7.87 11.81 -2.80
C ALA A 69 -7.05 12.65 -1.80
N ALA A 70 -7.64 13.69 -1.20
CA ALA A 70 -6.99 14.47 -0.15
C ALA A 70 -6.59 13.60 1.05
N VAL A 71 -7.40 12.61 1.40
CA VAL A 71 -7.06 11.63 2.46
C VAL A 71 -5.87 10.77 2.04
N TYR A 72 -5.82 10.32 0.78
CA TYR A 72 -4.69 9.53 0.28
C TYR A 72 -3.39 10.33 0.24
N PHE A 73 -3.43 11.60 -0.21
CA PHE A 73 -2.27 12.48 -0.20
C PHE A 73 -1.76 12.81 1.22
N ALA A 74 -2.62 12.71 2.23
CA ALA A 74 -2.26 12.89 3.63
C ALA A 74 -1.77 11.59 4.31
N ASP A 75 -1.39 10.57 3.54
CA ASP A 75 -1.02 9.23 4.04
C ASP A 75 -2.06 8.59 4.96
N GLY A 76 -3.34 8.91 4.74
CA GLY A 76 -4.43 8.46 5.60
C GLY A 76 -4.50 9.16 6.98
N GLN A 77 -3.65 10.15 7.25
CA GLN A 77 -3.76 11.00 8.44
C GLN A 77 -4.90 12.01 8.29
N VAL A 78 -6.14 11.52 8.38
CA VAL A 78 -7.29 12.40 8.59
C VAL A 78 -7.27 12.82 10.05
N SER A 79 -7.03 14.10 10.32
CA SER A 79 -7.22 14.67 11.65
C SER A 79 -8.66 14.40 12.11
N THR A 80 -8.81 13.49 13.08
CA THR A 80 -10.10 13.01 13.61
C THR A 80 -10.95 14.10 14.26
N HIS A 81 -10.42 15.33 14.36
CA HIS A 81 -11.06 16.46 15.04
C HIS A 81 -12.12 17.18 14.20
N ARG A 82 -12.37 16.74 12.96
CA ARG A 82 -13.52 17.16 12.16
C ARG A 82 -14.10 15.96 11.41
N PHE A 83 -14.74 15.05 12.13
CA PHE A 83 -15.75 14.22 11.48
C PHE A 83 -17.07 15.01 11.46
N PRO A 84 -17.45 15.62 10.33
CA PRO A 84 -18.79 16.16 10.21
C PRO A 84 -19.77 14.99 10.37
N MET A 85 -20.68 15.08 11.33
CA MET A 85 -21.81 14.16 11.43
C MET A 85 -22.70 14.40 10.19
N GLY A 86 -22.66 13.53 9.18
CA GLY A 86 -23.42 13.67 7.94
C GLY A 86 -23.21 12.50 6.98
N ASN A 87 -23.80 12.56 5.78
CA ASN A 87 -23.60 11.59 4.68
C ASN A 87 -22.55 12.15 3.70
N GLY A 88 -21.34 12.40 4.19
CA GLY A 88 -20.23 12.93 3.41
C GLY A 88 -19.44 11.81 2.70
N PRO A 89 -18.53 12.16 1.77
CA PRO A 89 -17.68 11.15 1.10
C PRO A 89 -16.90 10.26 2.07
N LEU A 90 -16.44 10.82 3.20
CA LEU A 90 -15.63 10.11 4.19
C LEU A 90 -16.39 8.99 4.90
N ASP A 91 -17.71 9.09 5.02
CA ASP A 91 -18.55 8.05 5.65
C ASP A 91 -18.64 6.79 4.78
N HIS A 92 -18.31 6.92 3.49
CA HIS A 92 -18.26 5.82 2.53
C HIS A 92 -16.83 5.50 2.08
N LEU A 93 -15.80 5.85 2.87
CA LEU A 93 -14.43 5.48 2.55
C LEU A 93 -14.32 3.95 2.40
N PRO A 94 -13.78 3.44 1.27
CA PRO A 94 -13.62 2.01 1.07
C PRO A 94 -12.82 1.40 2.21
N LYS A 95 -13.43 0.43 2.91
CA LYS A 95 -12.74 -0.27 3.98
C LYS A 95 -11.54 -1.03 3.42
N PRO A 96 -10.37 -0.99 4.08
CA PRO A 96 -9.27 -1.89 3.76
C PRO A 96 -9.77 -3.32 3.83
N VAL A 97 -9.48 -4.10 2.78
CA VAL A 97 -9.80 -5.53 2.74
C VAL A 97 -8.53 -6.28 3.08
N GLN A 98 -8.51 -6.90 4.25
CA GLN A 98 -7.42 -7.78 4.65
C GLN A 98 -7.83 -9.23 4.38
N LEU A 99 -6.97 -9.97 3.70
CA LEU A 99 -7.13 -11.39 3.46
C LEU A 99 -6.12 -12.15 4.30
N ASP A 100 -6.59 -13.14 5.07
CA ASP A 100 -5.73 -14.15 5.67
C ASP A 100 -5.17 -15.10 4.58
N ALA A 101 -4.30 -16.05 4.97
CA ALA A 101 -3.69 -16.98 4.02
C ALA A 101 -4.73 -17.76 3.18
N SER A 102 -5.87 -18.12 3.78
CA SER A 102 -6.96 -18.80 3.06
C SER A 102 -7.66 -17.87 2.08
N GLY A 103 -7.92 -16.62 2.45
CA GLY A 103 -8.49 -15.60 1.58
C GLY A 103 -7.56 -15.27 0.41
N GLN A 104 -6.24 -15.25 0.64
CA GLN A 104 -5.25 -15.07 -0.43
C GLN A 104 -5.26 -16.23 -1.43
N ARG A 105 -5.33 -17.48 -0.96
CA ARG A 105 -5.51 -18.64 -1.84
C ARG A 105 -6.82 -18.55 -2.64
N LEU A 106 -7.90 -18.11 -2.00
CA LEU A 106 -9.19 -17.92 -2.67
C LEU A 106 -9.10 -16.85 -3.77
N LEU A 107 -8.41 -15.74 -3.52
CA LEU A 107 -8.16 -14.70 -4.51
C LEU A 107 -7.36 -15.23 -5.71
N LEU A 108 -6.33 -16.05 -5.47
CA LEU A 108 -5.55 -16.68 -6.54
C LEU A 108 -6.42 -17.59 -7.40
N ARG A 109 -7.23 -18.47 -6.77
CA ARG A 109 -8.18 -19.33 -7.50
C ARG A 109 -9.17 -18.53 -8.32
N LEU A 110 -9.71 -17.45 -7.76
CA LEU A 110 -10.63 -16.56 -8.46
C LEU A 110 -9.95 -15.94 -9.71
N LYS A 111 -8.66 -15.59 -9.64
CA LYS A 111 -7.90 -15.08 -10.79
C LYS A 111 -7.62 -16.16 -11.85
N GLU A 112 -7.45 -17.40 -11.43
CA GLU A 112 -7.21 -18.54 -12.31
C GLU A 112 -8.50 -19.09 -12.95
N ALA A 113 -9.67 -18.66 -12.46
CA ALA A 113 -10.98 -19.17 -12.88
C ALA A 113 -11.43 -18.74 -14.29
N GLY A 114 -10.62 -17.98 -15.04
CA GLY A 114 -10.89 -17.61 -16.44
C GLY A 114 -12.26 -16.96 -16.61
N ASP A 115 -13.11 -17.54 -17.46
CA ASP A 115 -14.47 -17.04 -17.73
C ASP A 115 -15.33 -16.94 -16.46
N CYS A 116 -15.14 -17.84 -15.48
CA CYS A 116 -15.84 -17.75 -14.21
C CYS A 116 -15.43 -16.49 -13.43
N GLN A 117 -14.17 -16.05 -13.51
CA GLN A 117 -13.76 -14.80 -12.88
C GLN A 117 -14.58 -13.63 -13.40
N GLN A 118 -14.68 -13.48 -14.72
CA GLN A 118 -15.40 -12.38 -15.34
C GLN A 118 -16.89 -12.42 -14.98
N LEU A 119 -17.49 -13.61 -15.02
CA LEU A 119 -18.89 -13.80 -14.66
C LEU A 119 -19.17 -13.40 -13.20
N LEU A 120 -18.32 -13.85 -12.28
CA LEU A 120 -18.43 -13.55 -10.85
C LEU A 120 -18.16 -12.07 -10.55
N LEU A 121 -17.24 -11.43 -11.25
CA LEU A 121 -17.01 -9.99 -11.11
C LEU A 121 -18.25 -9.18 -11.53
N LEU A 122 -18.86 -9.51 -12.67
CA LEU A 122 -20.08 -8.82 -13.13
C LEU A 122 -21.26 -9.06 -12.16
N ALA A 123 -21.46 -10.30 -11.72
CA ALA A 123 -22.57 -10.64 -10.83
C ALA A 123 -22.37 -10.14 -9.40
N ASP A 124 -21.25 -10.47 -8.76
CA ASP A 124 -21.07 -10.32 -7.32
C ASP A 124 -20.40 -9.01 -6.92
N TYR A 125 -19.43 -8.55 -7.70
CA TYR A 125 -18.75 -7.28 -7.43
C TYR A 125 -19.51 -6.09 -8.01
N HIS A 126 -19.85 -6.15 -9.30
CA HIS A 126 -20.60 -5.09 -9.99
C HIS A 126 -22.10 -5.14 -9.71
N ARG A 127 -22.58 -6.18 -9.02
CA ARG A 127 -23.98 -6.36 -8.62
C ARG A 127 -24.96 -6.28 -9.81
N MET A 128 -24.53 -6.81 -10.96
CA MET A 128 -25.39 -6.87 -12.14
C MET A 128 -26.49 -7.92 -11.94
N GLU A 129 -27.72 -7.55 -12.25
CA GLU A 129 -28.86 -8.48 -12.23
C GLU A 129 -28.70 -9.52 -13.36
N SER A 130 -29.21 -10.75 -13.16
CA SER A 130 -29.07 -11.85 -14.12
C SER A 130 -29.56 -11.46 -15.52
N ALA A 131 -30.62 -10.66 -15.65
CA ALA A 131 -31.09 -10.17 -16.94
C ALA A 131 -30.13 -9.16 -17.62
N ALA A 132 -29.44 -8.32 -16.84
CA ALA A 132 -28.42 -7.42 -17.38
C ALA A 132 -27.15 -8.20 -17.76
N LEU A 133 -26.79 -9.19 -16.96
CA LEU A 133 -25.67 -10.07 -17.18
C LEU A 133 -25.87 -10.92 -18.45
N ALA A 134 -27.03 -11.54 -18.62
CA ALA A 134 -27.41 -12.30 -19.79
C ALA A 134 -27.27 -11.45 -21.07
N ARG A 135 -27.86 -10.24 -21.07
CA ARG A 135 -27.71 -9.29 -22.20
C ARG A 135 -26.25 -8.90 -22.47
N ALA A 136 -25.45 -8.68 -21.42
CA ALA A 136 -24.04 -8.31 -21.58
C ALA A 136 -23.19 -9.44 -22.15
N LEU A 137 -23.61 -10.70 -21.96
CA LEU A 137 -22.92 -11.90 -22.42
C LEU A 137 -23.55 -12.53 -23.67
N ASP A 138 -24.56 -11.88 -24.26
CA ASP A 138 -25.35 -12.41 -25.37
C ASP A 138 -25.96 -13.80 -25.08
N LEU A 139 -26.48 -13.96 -23.87
CA LEU A 139 -27.16 -15.15 -23.36
C LEU A 139 -28.65 -14.87 -23.14
N GLU A 140 -29.48 -15.92 -23.21
CA GLU A 140 -30.87 -15.84 -22.75
C GLU A 140 -30.91 -15.83 -21.20
N PRO A 141 -31.75 -15.00 -20.56
CA PRO A 141 -31.88 -14.97 -19.11
C PRO A 141 -32.75 -16.14 -18.66
N ASP A 142 -32.14 -17.29 -18.43
CA ASP A 142 -32.79 -18.49 -17.91
C ASP A 142 -32.06 -19.08 -16.70
N ASP A 143 -32.61 -20.17 -16.17
CA ASP A 143 -32.07 -20.89 -15.01
C ASP A 143 -30.62 -21.38 -15.26
N GLU A 144 -30.15 -21.48 -16.51
CA GLU A 144 -28.79 -21.92 -16.85
C GLU A 144 -27.73 -20.90 -16.41
N LEU A 145 -28.03 -19.59 -16.48
CA LEU A 145 -27.10 -18.56 -16.03
C LEU A 145 -26.91 -18.58 -14.51
N ASP A 146 -27.99 -18.75 -13.76
CA ASP A 146 -27.95 -18.82 -12.30
C ASP A 146 -27.25 -20.12 -11.83
N ASP A 147 -27.49 -21.25 -12.51
CA ASP A 147 -26.78 -22.51 -12.29
C ASP A 147 -25.28 -22.37 -12.61
N ARG A 148 -24.93 -21.66 -13.69
CA ARG A 148 -23.53 -21.38 -14.04
C ARG A 148 -22.85 -20.48 -13.01
N LEU A 149 -23.54 -19.46 -12.50
CA LEU A 149 -23.04 -18.60 -11.42
C LEU A 149 -22.77 -19.41 -10.16
N LEU A 150 -23.71 -20.29 -9.77
CA LEU A 150 -23.55 -21.18 -8.63
C LEU A 150 -22.36 -22.11 -8.82
N SER A 151 -22.27 -22.76 -9.99
CA SER A 151 -21.15 -23.63 -10.35
C SER A 151 -19.79 -22.91 -10.30
N CYS A 152 -19.72 -21.67 -10.79
CA CYS A 152 -18.51 -20.85 -10.70
C CYS A 152 -18.14 -20.52 -9.23
N ARG A 153 -19.12 -20.18 -8.38
CA ARG A 153 -18.86 -19.93 -6.95
C ARG A 153 -18.38 -21.20 -6.25
N ASP A 154 -19.00 -22.34 -6.53
CA ASP A 154 -18.63 -23.64 -5.98
C ASP A 154 -17.24 -24.07 -6.44
N ALA A 155 -16.88 -23.82 -7.70
CA ALA A 155 -15.54 -24.11 -8.21
C ALA A 155 -14.46 -23.28 -7.51
N VAL A 156 -14.71 -21.98 -7.28
CA VAL A 156 -13.75 -21.09 -6.61
C VAL A 156 -13.62 -21.43 -5.11
N THR A 157 -14.74 -21.76 -4.46
CA THR A 157 -14.78 -22.08 -3.02
C THR A 157 -14.55 -23.55 -2.70
N GLU A 158 -14.51 -24.43 -3.72
CA GLU A 158 -14.48 -25.89 -3.60
C GLU A 158 -15.62 -26.48 -2.74
N GLY A 159 -16.74 -25.76 -2.63
CA GLY A 159 -17.83 -26.10 -1.71
C GLY A 159 -17.45 -26.03 -0.23
N ASP A 160 -16.29 -25.46 0.12
CA ASP A 160 -15.85 -25.29 1.52
C ASP A 160 -16.60 -24.11 2.18
N PRO A 161 -17.39 -24.36 3.24
CA PRO A 161 -18.08 -23.29 3.97
C PRO A 161 -17.16 -22.23 4.56
N GLU A 162 -15.89 -22.56 4.85
CA GLU A 162 -14.90 -21.61 5.35
C GLU A 162 -14.41 -20.67 4.25
N MET A 163 -14.22 -21.19 3.03
CA MET A 163 -13.88 -20.38 1.85
C MET A 163 -15.05 -19.52 1.41
N ALA A 164 -16.27 -20.05 1.46
CA ALA A 164 -17.49 -19.29 1.15
C ALA A 164 -17.64 -18.05 2.04
N ARG A 165 -17.25 -18.11 3.32
CA ARG A 165 -17.25 -16.93 4.22
C ARG A 165 -16.21 -15.87 3.84
N ARG A 166 -15.12 -16.25 3.17
CA ARG A 166 -14.05 -15.35 2.72
C ARG A 166 -14.28 -14.78 1.32
N TYR A 167 -15.16 -15.42 0.56
CA TYR A 167 -15.48 -15.05 -0.81
C TYR A 167 -15.83 -13.55 -0.97
N PRO A 168 -16.66 -12.91 -0.11
CA PRO A 168 -16.96 -11.49 -0.25
C PRO A 168 -15.72 -10.59 -0.22
N ALA A 169 -14.75 -10.89 0.64
CA ALA A 169 -13.51 -10.11 0.71
C ALA A 169 -12.64 -10.35 -0.53
N ALA A 170 -12.52 -11.60 -0.97
CA ALA A 170 -11.74 -11.96 -2.16
C ALA A 170 -12.32 -11.33 -3.45
N ILE A 171 -13.65 -11.40 -3.64
CA ILE A 171 -14.31 -10.83 -4.82
C ILE A 171 -14.23 -9.30 -4.83
N THR A 172 -14.34 -8.64 -3.68
CA THR A 172 -14.10 -7.19 -3.57
C THR A 172 -12.68 -6.81 -3.98
N LEU A 173 -11.67 -7.52 -3.48
CA LEU A 173 -10.28 -7.21 -3.83
C LEU A 173 -10.00 -7.48 -5.32
N ALA A 174 -10.51 -8.58 -5.87
CA ALA A 174 -10.41 -8.89 -7.29
C ALA A 174 -11.08 -7.82 -8.16
N GLY A 175 -12.26 -7.35 -7.76
CA GLY A 175 -12.99 -6.29 -8.47
C GLY A 175 -12.27 -4.95 -8.45
N ARG A 176 -11.69 -4.56 -7.31
CA ARG A 176 -10.84 -3.36 -7.23
C ARG A 176 -9.62 -3.47 -8.15
N GLN A 177 -8.96 -4.63 -8.18
CA GLN A 177 -7.81 -4.88 -9.06
C GLN A 177 -8.19 -4.87 -10.55
N ASP A 178 -9.38 -5.35 -10.89
CA ASP A 178 -9.90 -5.32 -12.26
C ASP A 178 -10.26 -3.91 -12.72
N LEU A 179 -10.95 -3.14 -11.87
CA LEU A 179 -11.23 -1.73 -12.16
C LEU A 179 -9.95 -0.90 -12.29
N MET A 180 -8.96 -1.09 -11.41
CA MET A 180 -7.68 -0.40 -11.52
C MET A 180 -7.01 -0.63 -12.88
N ARG A 181 -6.96 -1.89 -13.34
CA ARG A 181 -6.42 -2.25 -14.66
C ARG A 181 -7.23 -1.63 -15.79
N THR A 182 -8.56 -1.64 -15.69
CA THR A 182 -9.47 -1.05 -16.69
C THR A 182 -9.28 0.46 -16.81
N LEU A 183 -9.26 1.18 -15.68
CA LEU A 183 -9.04 2.62 -15.64
C LEU A 183 -7.65 3.00 -16.16
N ALA A 184 -6.62 2.21 -15.84
CA ALA A 184 -5.27 2.44 -16.36
C ALA A 184 -5.17 2.30 -17.89
N ARG A 185 -5.97 1.40 -18.50
CA ARG A 185 -6.03 1.24 -19.97
C ARG A 185 -6.79 2.36 -20.67
N GLU A 186 -7.78 2.93 -20.00
CA GLU A 186 -8.66 3.97 -20.56
C GLU A 186 -8.11 5.39 -20.35
N ALA A 187 -7.09 5.54 -19.51
CA ALA A 187 -6.41 6.81 -19.32
C ALA A 187 -5.84 7.31 -20.66
N PRO A 188 -6.14 8.55 -21.08
CA PRO A 188 -5.52 9.12 -22.27
C PRO A 188 -4.00 9.12 -22.09
N ALA A 189 -3.27 8.77 -23.16
CA ALA A 189 -1.81 8.81 -23.13
C ALA A 189 -1.35 10.18 -22.64
N PRO A 190 -0.38 10.25 -21.72
CA PRO A 190 0.10 11.52 -21.21
C PRO A 190 0.56 12.38 -22.39
N GLU A 191 0.03 13.59 -22.50
CA GLU A 191 0.54 14.54 -23.47
C GLU A 191 2.03 14.77 -23.19
N PRO A 192 2.89 14.80 -24.22
CA PRO A 192 4.31 14.99 -24.02
C PRO A 192 4.54 16.31 -23.29
N ILE A 193 5.10 16.21 -22.07
CA ILE A 193 5.38 17.36 -21.23
C ILE A 193 6.36 18.26 -22.01
N PRO A 194 6.01 19.51 -22.34
CA PRO A 194 6.95 20.43 -22.96
C PRO A 194 8.13 20.64 -22.02
N ALA A 195 9.34 20.52 -22.57
CA ALA A 195 10.58 20.62 -21.80
C ALA A 195 10.58 21.90 -20.93
N PRO A 196 10.98 21.80 -19.65
CA PRO A 196 10.96 22.94 -18.75
C PRO A 196 11.84 24.07 -19.28
N ALA A 197 11.27 25.27 -19.38
CA ALA A 197 12.02 26.48 -19.67
C ALA A 197 13.05 26.73 -18.54
N PRO A 198 14.26 27.24 -18.87
CA PRO A 198 15.32 27.45 -17.89
C PRO A 198 14.85 28.43 -16.79
N ALA A 199 15.02 28.01 -15.53
CA ALA A 199 14.60 28.74 -14.35
C ALA A 199 15.25 30.13 -14.29
N ALA A 200 14.42 31.16 -14.13
CA ALA A 200 14.86 32.52 -13.86
C ALA A 200 15.42 32.63 -12.43
N ASN A 201 16.55 33.32 -12.31
CA ASN A 201 17.26 33.60 -11.05
C ASN A 201 16.33 34.17 -9.98
N LYS A 202 16.25 33.49 -8.83
CA LYS A 202 15.58 34.01 -7.63
C LYS A 202 16.50 34.99 -6.89
N GLU A 203 15.98 36.19 -6.70
CA GLU A 203 16.58 37.31 -5.97
C GLU A 203 16.72 36.99 -4.48
N SER A 204 17.84 37.39 -3.87
CA SER A 204 18.22 37.08 -2.50
C SER A 204 17.38 37.84 -1.46
N VAL A 205 16.66 37.09 -0.62
CA VAL A 205 15.90 37.60 0.53
C VAL A 205 16.84 37.98 1.68
N GLN A 206 16.75 39.23 2.14
CA GLN A 206 17.48 39.73 3.32
C GLN A 206 16.80 39.32 4.64
N LEU A 207 17.56 38.71 5.55
CA LEU A 207 17.11 38.35 6.89
C LEU A 207 17.26 39.52 7.88
N ARG A 208 16.21 39.79 8.66
CA ARG A 208 16.18 40.81 9.74
C ARG A 208 16.88 40.33 11.03
N PRO A 209 17.43 41.24 11.87
CA PRO A 209 18.21 40.87 13.05
C PRO A 209 17.37 40.56 14.30
N ARG A 210 17.96 39.69 15.14
CA ARG A 210 17.43 39.05 16.36
C ARG A 210 17.14 40.03 17.51
N TYR A 211 15.97 39.85 18.14
CA TYR A 211 15.55 40.52 19.38
C TYR A 211 16.16 39.83 20.61
N ARG A 212 16.83 40.59 21.49
CA ARG A 212 17.38 40.10 22.78
C ARG A 212 16.33 40.23 23.89
N ILE A 213 15.93 39.10 24.47
CA ILE A 213 15.04 39.04 25.63
C ILE A 213 15.88 39.08 26.91
N LYS A 214 15.50 39.94 27.88
CA LYS A 214 16.07 39.99 29.23
C LYS A 214 15.25 39.08 30.17
N LEU A 215 15.93 38.23 30.92
CA LEU A 215 15.33 37.34 31.94
C LEU A 215 15.03 38.10 33.24
N PRO A 216 13.82 37.95 33.83
CA PRO A 216 13.52 38.44 35.17
C PRO A 216 13.91 37.43 36.27
N SER A 217 14.02 37.93 37.50
CA SER A 217 14.45 37.22 38.71
C SER A 217 13.60 35.97 39.03
N LEU A 218 14.28 34.86 39.32
CA LEU A 218 13.71 33.55 39.61
C LEU A 218 12.69 33.60 40.77
N SER A 219 11.42 33.38 40.44
CA SER A 219 10.38 33.03 41.40
C SER A 219 10.46 31.55 41.76
N THR A 220 9.96 31.17 42.93
CA THR A 220 9.87 29.79 43.42
C THR A 220 9.17 28.82 42.46
N GLY A 221 8.33 29.32 41.56
CA GLY A 221 7.72 28.53 40.48
C GLY A 221 8.74 27.97 39.48
N LEU A 222 9.87 28.66 39.26
CA LEU A 222 10.89 28.21 38.30
C LEU A 222 11.72 27.04 38.85
N LEU A 223 11.89 26.95 40.18
CA LEU A 223 12.53 25.81 40.83
C LEU A 223 11.66 24.56 40.74
N LEU A 224 10.34 24.69 40.94
CA LEU A 224 9.41 23.57 40.78
C LEU A 224 9.36 23.09 39.33
N ALA A 225 9.33 24.02 38.36
CA ALA A 225 9.39 23.69 36.95
C ALA A 225 10.72 23.00 36.56
N ALA A 226 11.85 23.45 37.09
CA ALA A 226 13.15 22.82 36.84
C ALA A 226 13.22 21.39 37.40
N VAL A 227 12.68 21.14 38.59
CA VAL A 227 12.59 19.78 39.16
C VAL A 227 11.66 18.90 38.33
N LEU A 228 10.49 19.43 37.92
CA LEU A 228 9.54 18.70 37.08
C LEU A 228 10.15 18.35 35.72
N CYS A 229 10.82 19.31 35.08
CA CYS A 229 11.56 19.09 33.83
C CYS A 229 12.72 18.10 34.00
N GLY A 230 13.40 18.10 35.15
CA GLY A 230 14.44 17.12 35.46
C GLY A 230 13.88 15.70 35.60
N VAL A 231 12.74 15.54 36.29
CA VAL A 231 12.07 14.25 36.46
C VAL A 231 11.49 13.75 35.13
N LEU A 232 10.84 14.62 34.35
CA LEU A 232 10.31 14.28 33.03
C LEU A 232 11.43 14.03 32.02
N GLY A 233 12.53 14.77 32.10
CA GLY A 233 13.72 14.54 31.28
C GLY A 233 14.40 13.21 31.61
N TRP A 234 14.47 12.85 32.89
CA TRP A 234 14.98 11.54 33.33
C TRP A 234 14.04 10.40 32.91
N LEU A 235 12.72 10.55 33.09
CA LEU A 235 11.73 9.56 32.62
C LEU A 235 11.75 9.41 31.09
N ALA A 236 11.87 10.51 30.34
CA ALA A 236 12.01 10.45 28.90
C ALA A 236 13.33 9.80 28.48
N TYR A 237 14.43 10.08 29.19
CA TYR A 237 15.71 9.43 28.93
C TYR A 237 15.71 7.93 29.30
N ASP A 238 15.01 7.51 30.35
CA ASP A 238 14.92 6.10 30.72
C ASP A 238 13.94 5.32 29.82
N THR A 239 12.85 5.97 29.41
CA THR A 239 11.83 5.37 28.53
C THR A 239 12.24 5.38 27.05
N PHE A 240 13.06 6.36 26.62
CA PHE A 240 13.43 6.55 25.21
C PHE A 240 14.95 6.65 24.95
N GLY A 241 15.81 6.61 25.97
CA GLY A 241 17.25 6.91 25.86
C GLY A 241 18.21 5.79 26.31
N GLY A 242 17.70 4.66 26.81
CA GLY A 242 18.43 3.40 26.75
C GLY A 242 18.22 2.83 25.36
N SER A 243 19.30 2.56 24.60
CA SER A 243 19.31 2.07 23.22
C SER A 243 18.24 0.99 23.02
N ALA A 244 17.02 1.40 22.66
CA ALA A 244 15.95 0.46 22.50
C ALA A 244 16.36 -0.43 21.31
N PRO A 245 16.09 -1.74 21.34
CA PRO A 245 16.39 -2.62 20.20
C PRO A 245 15.85 -2.07 18.86
N GLY A 246 14.76 -1.28 18.91
CA GLY A 246 14.25 -0.52 17.77
C GLY A 246 15.21 0.54 17.21
N ASP A 247 16.01 1.22 18.05
CA ASP A 247 17.00 2.21 17.59
C ASP A 247 18.20 1.54 16.91
N LEU A 248 18.58 0.34 17.35
CA LEU A 248 19.64 -0.45 16.69
C LEU A 248 19.19 -0.92 15.31
N TYR A 249 17.96 -1.42 15.23
CA TYR A 249 17.31 -1.75 13.97
C TYR A 249 17.24 -0.55 13.03
N ALA A 250 16.70 0.59 13.50
CA ALA A 250 16.49 1.77 12.66
C ALA A 250 17.80 2.35 12.10
N ARG A 251 18.92 2.23 12.84
CA ARG A 251 20.25 2.65 12.37
C ARG A 251 20.86 1.69 11.35
N ALA A 252 20.57 0.39 11.47
CA ALA A 252 21.15 -0.64 10.61
C ALA A 252 20.30 -0.98 9.37
N PHE A 253 19.03 -0.56 9.36
CA PHE A 253 18.11 -0.82 8.26
C PHE A 253 18.36 0.13 7.09
N GLU A 254 18.89 -0.41 6.01
CA GLU A 254 18.90 0.20 4.69
C GLU A 254 18.11 -0.71 3.74
N PRO A 255 17.20 -0.18 2.90
CA PRO A 255 16.48 -0.98 1.90
C PRO A 255 17.42 -1.72 0.97
N TYR A 256 17.05 -2.93 0.56
CA TYR A 256 17.85 -3.73 -0.37
C TYR A 256 17.83 -3.08 -1.76
N PRO A 257 18.98 -2.86 -2.40
CA PRO A 257 19.03 -2.19 -3.70
C PRO A 257 18.25 -2.98 -4.75
N ASN A 258 17.55 -2.27 -5.64
CA ASN A 258 16.88 -2.89 -6.77
C ASN A 258 17.89 -3.63 -7.66
N ILE A 259 17.61 -4.92 -7.90
CA ILE A 259 18.43 -5.82 -8.71
C ILE A 259 18.61 -5.32 -10.14
N PHE A 260 17.70 -4.49 -10.64
CA PHE A 260 17.76 -3.94 -11.99
C PHE A 260 18.50 -2.59 -12.07
N ALA A 261 19.01 -2.07 -10.95
CA ALA A 261 19.76 -0.81 -10.94
C ALA A 261 21.01 -0.86 -11.83
N ASP A 262 21.72 -2.00 -11.81
CA ASP A 262 22.96 -2.19 -12.57
C ASP A 262 22.81 -3.17 -13.75
N THR A 263 21.75 -4.00 -13.74
CA THR A 263 21.53 -5.03 -14.75
C THR A 263 20.13 -4.90 -15.33
N PRO A 264 19.98 -4.45 -16.60
CA PRO A 264 18.67 -4.31 -17.21
C PRO A 264 17.92 -5.65 -17.27
N PRO A 265 16.57 -5.65 -17.14
CA PRO A 265 15.78 -6.87 -17.22
C PRO A 265 15.88 -7.50 -18.61
N GLN A 266 16.05 -8.82 -18.65
CA GLN A 266 16.23 -9.60 -19.88
C GLN A 266 14.90 -10.20 -20.35
N THR A 267 14.04 -10.59 -19.41
CA THR A 267 12.76 -11.26 -19.69
C THR A 267 11.55 -10.33 -19.48
N ASP A 268 10.38 -10.71 -20.01
CA ASP A 268 9.13 -9.97 -19.76
C ASP A 268 8.73 -9.99 -18.28
N ALA A 269 8.97 -11.12 -17.59
CA ALA A 269 8.74 -11.22 -16.15
C ALA A 269 9.65 -10.28 -15.35
N GLU A 270 10.93 -10.18 -15.74
CA GLU A 270 11.85 -9.23 -15.10
C GLU A 270 11.48 -7.77 -15.38
N ARG A 271 11.00 -7.43 -16.59
CA ARG A 271 10.48 -6.09 -16.90
C ARG A 271 9.25 -5.73 -16.06
N ASP A 272 8.38 -6.71 -15.82
CA ASP A 272 7.22 -6.54 -14.96
C ASP A 272 7.64 -6.30 -13.50
N LEU A 273 8.58 -7.09 -12.99
CA LEU A 273 9.15 -6.88 -11.66
C LEU A 273 9.86 -5.53 -11.55
N GLU A 274 10.65 -5.11 -12.54
CA GLU A 274 11.31 -3.79 -12.57
C GLU A 274 10.28 -2.66 -12.42
N ARG A 275 9.16 -2.75 -13.13
CA ARG A 275 8.06 -1.77 -13.01
C ARG A 275 7.46 -1.74 -11.61
N ILE A 276 7.38 -2.87 -10.92
CA ILE A 276 6.89 -2.92 -9.54
C ILE A 276 7.93 -2.34 -8.58
N LEU A 277 9.20 -2.67 -8.77
CA LEU A 277 10.32 -2.17 -7.96
C LEU A 277 10.60 -0.68 -8.18
N TYR A 278 10.04 -0.07 -9.22
CA TYR A 278 10.01 1.39 -9.36
C TYR A 278 9.40 2.09 -8.12
N TYR A 279 8.32 1.55 -7.54
CA TYR A 279 7.73 2.11 -6.32
C TYR A 279 8.64 1.91 -5.11
N TYR A 280 9.29 0.74 -5.05
CA TYR A 280 10.23 0.38 -4.01
C TYR A 280 11.42 1.34 -3.94
N ASP A 281 12.04 1.66 -5.08
CA ASP A 281 13.19 2.58 -5.16
C ASP A 281 12.85 4.01 -4.74
N ARG A 282 11.59 4.39 -4.86
CA ARG A 282 11.08 5.71 -4.44
C ARG A 282 10.70 5.77 -2.96
N GLY A 283 10.85 4.67 -2.23
CA GLY A 283 10.43 4.55 -0.83
C GLY A 283 8.93 4.38 -0.63
N ASP A 284 8.14 4.20 -1.70
CA ASP A 284 6.72 3.86 -1.60
C ASP A 284 6.56 2.35 -1.41
N TYR A 285 7.00 1.88 -0.24
CA TYR A 285 6.99 0.47 0.12
C TYR A 285 5.57 -0.10 0.20
N ARG A 286 4.57 0.72 0.51
CA ARG A 286 3.16 0.29 0.54
C ARG A 286 2.69 -0.10 -0.86
N THR A 287 2.84 0.81 -1.83
CA THR A 287 2.42 0.53 -3.20
C THR A 287 3.26 -0.60 -3.80
N GLY A 288 4.58 -0.58 -3.60
CA GLY A 288 5.45 -1.67 -4.04
C GLY A 288 5.05 -3.03 -3.45
N TYR A 289 4.69 -3.08 -2.17
CA TYR A 289 4.20 -4.29 -1.52
C TYR A 289 2.85 -4.75 -2.08
N ASP A 290 1.88 -3.85 -2.24
CA ASP A 290 0.53 -4.17 -2.72
C ASP A 290 0.54 -4.65 -4.19
N GLU A 291 1.41 -4.10 -5.02
CA GLU A 291 1.60 -4.50 -6.43
C GLU A 291 2.40 -5.80 -6.56
N LEU A 292 3.40 -6.02 -5.71
CA LEU A 292 4.23 -7.24 -5.74
C LEU A 292 3.51 -8.45 -5.14
N LEU A 293 2.67 -8.25 -4.12
CA LEU A 293 1.97 -9.32 -3.41
C LEU A 293 1.17 -10.26 -4.33
N PRO A 294 0.32 -9.78 -5.26
CA PRO A 294 -0.46 -10.66 -6.13
C PRO A 294 0.37 -11.42 -7.18
N THR A 295 1.58 -10.93 -7.49
CA THR A 295 2.48 -11.49 -8.50
C THR A 295 3.67 -12.22 -7.89
N ALA A 296 3.74 -12.28 -6.55
CA ALA A 296 4.90 -12.80 -5.83
C ALA A 296 5.41 -14.18 -6.29
N PRO A 297 4.54 -15.19 -6.55
CA PRO A 297 4.99 -16.51 -7.01
C PRO A 297 5.69 -16.49 -8.38
N ALA A 298 5.47 -15.44 -9.19
CA ALA A 298 6.04 -15.33 -10.51
C ALA A 298 7.52 -14.91 -10.51
N TYR A 299 8.03 -14.34 -9.41
CA TYR A 299 9.42 -13.88 -9.32
C TYR A 299 10.17 -14.47 -8.13
N PRO A 300 11.33 -15.12 -8.36
CA PRO A 300 12.15 -15.66 -7.27
C PRO A 300 12.63 -14.63 -6.25
N ALA A 301 12.71 -13.35 -6.64
CA ALA A 301 13.14 -12.26 -5.78
C ALA A 301 12.01 -11.70 -4.89
N SER A 302 10.74 -11.99 -5.19
CA SER A 302 9.60 -11.37 -4.52
C SER A 302 9.62 -11.50 -3.00
N PRO A 303 9.94 -12.68 -2.40
CA PRO A 303 9.92 -12.80 -0.95
C PRO A 303 10.95 -11.89 -0.26
N LEU A 304 12.11 -11.62 -0.89
CA LEU A 304 13.06 -10.66 -0.36
C LEU A 304 12.45 -9.25 -0.33
N TYR A 305 11.94 -8.77 -1.47
CA TYR A 305 11.39 -7.41 -1.55
C TYR A 305 10.12 -7.22 -0.72
N LEU A 306 9.23 -8.20 -0.68
CA LEU A 306 8.06 -8.17 0.21
C LEU A 306 8.47 -8.13 1.67
N GLY A 307 9.49 -8.89 2.07
CA GLY A 307 10.00 -8.87 3.43
C GLY A 307 10.65 -7.54 3.79
N VAL A 308 11.47 -6.96 2.91
CA VAL A 308 12.09 -5.66 3.16
C VAL A 308 11.07 -4.52 3.16
N SER A 309 10.09 -4.54 2.25
CA SER A 309 8.97 -3.59 2.27
C SER A 309 8.14 -3.72 3.55
N ALA A 310 7.90 -4.94 4.05
CA ALA A 310 7.20 -5.15 5.32
C ALA A 310 7.98 -4.56 6.51
N LEU A 311 9.32 -4.71 6.53
CA LEU A 311 10.16 -4.03 7.53
C LEU A 311 10.04 -2.52 7.46
N ALA A 312 10.10 -1.94 6.26
CA ALA A 312 9.96 -0.50 6.07
C ALA A 312 8.55 0.03 6.46
N LEU A 313 7.55 -0.85 6.49
CA LEU A 313 6.18 -0.57 6.92
C LEU A 313 5.94 -0.91 8.41
N ASP A 314 7.00 -1.14 9.19
CA ASP A 314 6.95 -1.47 10.62
C ASP A 314 6.19 -2.78 10.93
N ASP A 315 6.25 -3.76 10.02
CA ASP A 315 5.70 -5.11 10.21
C ASP A 315 6.80 -6.19 10.15
N PRO A 316 7.65 -6.27 11.20
CA PRO A 316 8.76 -7.21 11.22
C PRO A 316 8.30 -8.67 11.33
N ALA A 317 7.13 -8.95 11.90
CA ALA A 317 6.61 -10.31 11.97
C ALA A 317 6.31 -10.85 10.56
N ARG A 318 5.60 -10.04 9.76
CA ARG A 318 5.29 -10.37 8.36
C ARG A 318 6.54 -10.47 7.50
N ALA A 319 7.54 -9.63 7.75
CA ALA A 319 8.81 -9.70 7.03
C ALA A 319 9.47 -11.09 7.14
N ARG A 320 9.50 -11.65 8.36
CA ARG A 320 10.06 -12.99 8.60
C ARG A 320 9.30 -14.10 7.88
N GLU A 321 7.97 -13.99 7.79
CA GLU A 321 7.15 -14.94 7.03
C GLU A 321 7.52 -14.95 5.54
N TRP A 322 7.89 -13.80 4.97
CA TRP A 322 8.37 -13.71 3.59
C TRP A 322 9.77 -14.28 3.44
N PHE A 323 10.71 -13.93 4.33
CA PHE A 323 12.07 -14.46 4.25
C PHE A 323 12.12 -15.98 4.38
N ALA A 324 11.24 -16.58 5.18
CA ALA A 324 11.13 -18.03 5.36
C ALA A 324 10.65 -18.78 4.09
N GLN A 325 10.08 -18.07 3.10
CA GLN A 325 9.63 -18.67 1.84
C GLN A 325 10.75 -18.82 0.80
N LEU A 326 11.94 -18.25 1.05
CA LEU A 326 13.05 -18.37 0.11
C LEU A 326 13.61 -19.80 0.09
N PRO A 327 13.78 -20.40 -1.11
CA PRO A 327 14.44 -21.69 -1.24
C PRO A 327 15.89 -21.66 -0.71
N PRO A 328 16.42 -22.77 -0.16
CA PRO A 328 17.79 -22.83 0.35
C PRO A 328 18.89 -22.55 -0.68
N ASP A 329 18.59 -22.73 -1.98
CA ASP A 329 19.47 -22.47 -3.11
C ASP A 329 19.26 -21.08 -3.75
N SER A 330 18.38 -20.26 -3.17
CA SER A 330 18.08 -18.92 -3.68
C SER A 330 19.29 -17.99 -3.57
N PRO A 331 19.62 -17.20 -4.62
CA PRO A 331 20.67 -16.19 -4.54
C PRO A 331 20.32 -15.06 -3.54
N TYR A 332 19.05 -14.96 -3.13
CA TYR A 332 18.54 -13.94 -2.21
C TYR A 332 18.62 -14.36 -0.73
N LEU A 333 19.10 -15.57 -0.43
CA LEU A 333 19.11 -16.11 0.94
C LEU A 333 20.05 -15.31 1.87
N ALA A 334 21.22 -14.90 1.39
CA ALA A 334 22.18 -14.15 2.20
C ALA A 334 21.65 -12.74 2.58
N PRO A 335 21.10 -11.95 1.63
CA PRO A 335 20.37 -10.72 1.97
C PRO A 335 19.19 -10.96 2.91
N ALA A 336 18.36 -11.97 2.66
CA ALA A 336 17.22 -12.25 3.53
C ALA A 336 17.61 -12.62 4.95
N ALA A 337 18.71 -13.36 5.15
CA ALA A 337 19.23 -13.68 6.47
C ALA A 337 19.63 -12.42 7.26
N TRP A 338 20.20 -11.43 6.58
CA TRP A 338 20.50 -10.12 7.18
C TRP A 338 19.22 -9.41 7.63
N TYR A 339 18.24 -9.28 6.75
CA TYR A 339 16.97 -8.62 7.10
C TYR A 339 16.14 -9.40 8.13
N ASP A 340 16.22 -10.73 8.18
CA ASP A 340 15.59 -11.54 9.23
C ASP A 340 16.21 -11.24 10.61
N ALA A 341 17.53 -11.06 10.68
CA ALA A 341 18.21 -10.65 11.91
C ALA A 341 17.77 -9.25 12.36
N LEU A 342 17.61 -8.31 11.41
CA LEU A 342 17.05 -6.99 11.68
C LEU A 342 15.59 -7.05 12.17
N ALA A 343 14.76 -7.91 11.56
CA ALA A 343 13.39 -8.15 11.99
C ALA A 343 13.32 -8.70 13.43
N LEU A 344 14.23 -9.59 13.80
CA LEU A 344 14.36 -10.13 15.16
C LEU A 344 14.69 -9.02 16.18
N LEU A 345 15.55 -8.07 15.83
CA LEU A 345 15.84 -6.90 16.68
C LEU A 345 14.61 -6.00 16.84
N ALA A 346 13.90 -5.71 15.75
CA ALA A 346 12.66 -4.92 15.79
C ALA A 346 11.57 -5.59 16.65
N LEU A 347 11.52 -6.92 16.67
CA LEU A 347 10.62 -7.72 17.53
C LEU A 347 11.11 -7.88 18.98
N ASN A 348 12.22 -7.23 19.37
CA ASN A 348 12.85 -7.38 20.68
C ASN A 348 13.24 -8.85 21.03
N ARG A 349 13.55 -9.66 20.01
CA ARG A 349 14.01 -11.06 20.14
C ARG A 349 15.54 -11.14 20.12
N ARG A 350 16.15 -10.39 21.04
CA ARG A 350 17.60 -10.15 21.07
C ARG A 350 18.47 -11.42 21.03
N PRO A 351 18.22 -12.49 21.82
CA PRO A 351 19.05 -13.69 21.76
C PRO A 351 19.06 -14.34 20.37
N GLU A 352 17.92 -14.38 19.70
CA GLU A 352 17.82 -14.96 18.35
C GLU A 352 18.48 -14.07 17.30
N ALA A 353 18.37 -12.75 17.46
CA ALA A 353 19.07 -11.80 16.60
C ALA A 353 20.59 -11.95 16.72
N GLU A 354 21.11 -12.07 17.95
CA GLU A 354 22.53 -12.29 18.22
C GLU A 354 23.02 -13.58 17.56
N ASP A 355 22.29 -14.68 17.72
CA ASP A 355 22.58 -15.96 17.06
C ASP A 355 22.60 -15.83 15.53
N ALA A 356 21.63 -15.11 14.95
CA ALA A 356 21.55 -14.88 13.51
C ALA A 356 22.71 -14.03 13.00
N LEU A 357 23.02 -12.93 13.67
CA LEU A 357 24.14 -12.05 13.33
C LEU A 357 25.48 -12.76 13.47
N GLN A 358 25.64 -13.62 14.47
CA GLN A 358 26.88 -14.35 14.67
C GLN A 358 27.11 -15.39 13.58
N ARG A 359 26.06 -16.06 13.09
CA ARG A 359 26.13 -16.90 11.88
C ARG A 359 26.57 -16.10 10.67
N ILE A 360 26.01 -14.91 10.46
CA ILE A 360 26.38 -14.01 9.36
C ILE A 360 27.85 -13.58 9.47
N ALA A 361 28.29 -13.14 10.65
CA ALA A 361 29.65 -12.67 10.93
C ALA A 361 30.73 -13.76 10.75
N ASN A 362 30.36 -15.01 10.98
CA ASN A 362 31.24 -16.18 10.89
C ASN A 362 31.22 -16.85 9.50
N THR A 363 30.26 -16.52 8.64
CA THR A 363 30.18 -17.07 7.27
C THR A 363 31.15 -16.32 6.36
N ASP A 364 32.14 -17.04 5.83
CA ASP A 364 33.09 -16.47 4.88
C ASP A 364 32.40 -16.09 3.56
N GLY A 365 32.72 -14.91 3.03
CA GLY A 365 32.12 -14.38 1.79
C GLY A 365 30.71 -13.82 1.94
N HIS A 366 30.11 -13.80 3.14
CA HIS A 366 28.78 -13.22 3.32
C HIS A 366 28.79 -11.70 3.08
N PRO A 367 27.89 -11.14 2.24
CA PRO A 367 27.92 -9.71 1.88
C PRO A 367 27.78 -8.78 3.10
N TYR A 368 26.96 -9.16 4.08
CA TYR A 368 26.71 -8.40 5.32
C TYR A 368 27.64 -8.76 6.49
N ARG A 369 28.76 -9.46 6.27
CA ARG A 369 29.65 -9.92 7.35
C ARG A 369 30.20 -8.79 8.22
N ALA A 370 30.61 -7.69 7.60
CA ALA A 370 31.17 -6.54 8.30
C ALA A 370 30.10 -5.82 9.13
N ALA A 371 28.95 -5.52 8.52
CA ALA A 371 27.80 -4.91 9.19
C ALA A 371 27.31 -5.74 10.39
N ALA A 372 27.27 -7.07 10.26
CA ALA A 372 26.89 -7.94 11.37
C ALA A 372 27.87 -7.90 12.55
N ARG A 373 29.19 -7.78 12.29
CA ARG A 373 30.19 -7.64 13.37
C ARG A 373 30.09 -6.31 14.08
N GLU A 374 29.82 -5.25 13.33
CA GLU A 374 29.58 -3.91 13.88
C GLU A 374 28.33 -3.92 14.76
N LEU A 375 27.22 -4.47 14.25
CA LEU A 375 25.96 -4.54 15.00
C LEU A 375 26.05 -5.42 16.24
N LEU A 376 26.82 -6.53 16.20
CA LEU A 376 27.11 -7.37 17.37
C LEU A 376 27.92 -6.65 18.46
N ALA A 377 28.76 -5.66 18.09
CA ALA A 377 29.51 -4.89 19.08
C ALA A 377 28.64 -3.86 19.82
N ASP A 378 27.54 -3.44 19.18
CA ASP A 378 26.58 -2.46 19.69
C ASP A 378 25.44 -3.11 20.52
N LEU A 379 25.25 -4.43 20.40
CA LEU A 379 24.25 -5.19 21.18
C LEU A 379 24.72 -5.35 22.63
#